data_AF-A0A529SYR0-F1
#
_entry.id   AF-A0A529SYR0-F1
#
_cell.length_a   1.000
_cell.length_b   1.000
_cell.length_c   1.000
_cell.angle_alpha   90.00
_cell.angle_beta   90.00
_cell.angle_gamma   90.00
#
_symmetry.space_group_name_H-M   'P 1'
#
loop_
_entity.id
_entity.type
_entity.pdbx_description
1 polymer ?
#
loop_
_entity_poly.entity_id
_entity_poly.type
_entity_poly.pdbx_seq_one_letter_code
_entity_poly.pdbx_strand_id
1 'polypeptide(L)'
;AYRSVADLLGAPDAAFVGVNRHLTIEVIKALAERGAGGAVCFAAGFLETEAYDEDGERLQAELVAAAGQMPIIGPNCYGLINYADGALLWPDQHGGIRLAEGGKGVAIITQSSNIAINMTMQKRGLPIAFLMTAGNQAQTGLSEMALGLIEDERVTSLGLHIEAFDSVAGFERLAARARELKKPIIAMKVGRSEQARQATVSHTASLAGSDAASGAFLKRLGIARVDSIPAFIEALKLLHITGPLPGYK
;
A
#
# COMPACT_ATOMS: atom_id res chain seq x y z
N ALA A 1 26.62 -12.93 4.60
CA ALA A 1 26.16 -11.64 5.13
C ALA A 1 27.21 -10.57 4.81
N TYR A 2 26.78 -9.36 4.47
CA TYR A 2 27.64 -8.22 4.14
C TYR A 2 27.54 -7.18 5.25
N ARG A 3 28.59 -6.36 5.45
CA ARG A 3 28.60 -5.34 6.52
C ARG A 3 27.86 -4.07 6.13
N SER A 4 27.88 -3.73 4.85
CA SER A 4 27.24 -2.52 4.30
C SER A 4 26.63 -2.78 2.93
N VAL A 5 25.80 -1.85 2.47
CA VAL A 5 25.25 -1.85 1.10
C VAL A 5 26.35 -1.79 0.04
N ALA A 6 27.47 -1.10 0.33
CA ALA A 6 28.61 -1.00 -0.57
C ALA A 6 29.29 -2.35 -0.83
N ASP A 7 29.23 -3.27 0.14
CA ASP A 7 29.87 -4.59 0.06
C ASP A 7 29.03 -5.61 -0.75
N LEU A 8 27.80 -5.26 -1.16
CA LEU A 8 26.96 -6.15 -1.96
C LEU A 8 27.62 -6.46 -3.31
N LEU A 9 27.43 -7.69 -3.82
CA LEU A 9 27.99 -8.12 -5.11
C LEU A 9 27.33 -7.42 -6.32
N GLY A 10 26.13 -6.87 -6.13
CA GLY A 10 25.35 -6.17 -7.15
C GLY A 10 24.28 -5.29 -6.51
N ALA A 11 23.54 -4.56 -7.33
CA ALA A 11 22.36 -3.83 -6.88
C ALA A 11 21.21 -4.82 -6.67
N PRO A 12 20.52 -4.81 -5.51
CA PRO A 12 19.35 -5.65 -5.32
C PRO A 12 18.15 -5.10 -6.12
N ASP A 13 17.32 -5.99 -6.65
CA ASP A 13 16.06 -5.61 -7.31
C ASP A 13 15.07 -4.97 -6.33
N ALA A 14 15.09 -5.41 -5.07
CA ALA A 14 14.33 -4.80 -3.99
C ALA A 14 15.02 -5.03 -2.64
N ALA A 15 14.84 -4.11 -1.69
CA ALA A 15 15.38 -4.20 -0.34
C ALA A 15 14.31 -3.98 0.74
N PHE A 16 14.44 -4.68 1.86
CA PHE A 16 13.71 -4.38 3.09
C PHE A 16 14.65 -3.67 4.08
N VAL A 17 14.35 -2.43 4.44
CA VAL A 17 15.19 -1.59 5.30
C VAL A 17 14.57 -1.54 6.70
N GLY A 18 15.09 -2.39 7.59
CA GLY A 18 14.63 -2.56 8.98
C GLY A 18 15.58 -1.98 10.03
N VAL A 19 16.13 -0.78 9.80
CA VAL A 19 17.00 -0.05 10.75
C VAL A 19 16.29 1.16 11.33
N ASN A 20 16.90 1.90 12.25
CA ASN A 20 16.29 3.14 12.78
C ASN A 20 16.11 4.21 11.68
N ARG A 21 15.29 5.23 11.97
CA ARG A 21 14.95 6.29 10.99
C ARG A 21 16.14 7.04 10.39
N HIS A 22 17.20 7.28 11.17
CA HIS A 22 18.39 8.01 10.71
C HIS A 22 19.23 7.14 9.77
N LEU A 23 19.53 5.91 10.19
CA LEU A 23 20.24 4.95 9.34
C LEU A 23 19.44 4.56 8.10
N THR A 24 18.11 4.61 8.15
CA THR A 24 17.26 4.37 6.98
C THR A 24 17.62 5.33 5.85
N ILE A 25 17.82 6.62 6.14
CA ILE A 25 18.19 7.63 5.13
C ILE A 25 19.54 7.29 4.49
N GLU A 26 20.55 6.95 5.31
CA GLU A 26 21.88 6.57 4.83
C GLU A 26 21.86 5.31 3.94
N VAL A 27 21.13 4.29 4.38
CA VAL A 27 20.98 3.03 3.65
C VAL A 27 20.25 3.24 2.31
N ILE A 28 19.19 4.05 2.32
CA ILE A 28 18.42 4.35 1.10
C ILE A 28 19.27 5.12 0.09
N LYS A 29 20.06 6.09 0.55
CA LYS A 29 21.02 6.79 -0.31
C LYS A 29 22.01 5.82 -0.96
N ALA A 30 22.61 4.93 -0.16
CA ALA A 30 23.57 3.95 -0.67
C ALA A 30 22.93 2.94 -1.66
N LEU A 31 21.67 2.57 -1.45
CA LEU A 31 20.92 1.71 -2.38
C LEU A 31 20.62 2.44 -3.70
N ALA A 32 20.19 3.70 -3.63
CA ALA A 32 19.90 4.52 -4.80
C ALA A 32 21.16 4.76 -5.65
N GLU A 33 22.29 5.11 -5.02
CA GLU A 33 23.58 5.31 -5.70
C GLU A 33 24.09 4.06 -6.42
N ARG A 34 23.69 2.87 -5.94
CA ARG A 34 24.01 1.59 -6.59
C ARG A 34 23.02 1.18 -7.66
N GLY A 35 21.90 1.89 -7.82
CA GLY A 35 20.86 1.56 -8.77
C GLY A 35 20.00 0.36 -8.36
N ALA A 36 19.70 0.22 -7.06
CA ALA A 36 18.73 -0.77 -6.60
C ALA A 36 17.33 -0.49 -7.19
N GLY A 37 16.54 -1.54 -7.38
CA GLY A 37 15.22 -1.43 -8.03
C GLY A 37 14.13 -0.80 -7.15
N GLY A 38 14.30 -0.82 -5.83
CA GLY A 38 13.39 -0.17 -4.87
C GLY A 38 13.59 -0.63 -3.43
N ALA A 39 12.92 0.03 -2.48
CA ALA A 39 13.01 -0.35 -1.08
C ALA A 39 11.71 -0.16 -0.27
N VAL A 40 11.48 -1.06 0.68
CA VAL A 40 10.50 -0.89 1.77
C VAL A 40 11.21 -0.25 2.95
N CYS A 41 10.68 0.88 3.43
CA CYS A 41 11.18 1.60 4.60
C CYS A 41 10.31 1.28 5.81
N PHE A 42 10.81 0.44 6.73
CA PHE A 42 10.03 -0.01 7.88
C PHE A 42 9.96 1.02 9.01
N ALA A 43 11.02 1.80 9.22
CA ALA A 43 11.16 2.70 10.35
C ALA A 43 10.00 3.69 10.48
N ALA A 44 9.53 3.87 11.72
CA ALA A 44 8.67 4.98 12.14
C ALA A 44 9.52 6.15 12.69
N GLY A 45 8.87 7.22 13.15
CA GLY A 45 9.46 8.48 13.56
C GLY A 45 9.64 9.49 12.44
N PHE A 46 8.74 9.51 11.44
CA PHE A 46 8.78 10.49 10.35
C PHE A 46 7.59 11.46 10.48
N LEU A 47 6.89 11.78 9.39
CA LEU A 47 5.81 12.77 9.39
C LEU A 47 4.67 12.42 10.37
N GLU A 48 4.45 11.14 10.68
CA GLU A 48 3.42 10.71 11.63
C GLU A 48 3.66 11.16 13.08
N THR A 49 4.86 11.65 13.40
CA THR A 49 5.21 12.14 14.74
C THR A 49 5.16 13.67 14.85
N GLU A 50 4.68 14.38 13.83
CA GLU A 50 4.67 15.85 13.75
C GLU A 50 4.10 16.56 14.98
N ALA A 51 3.15 15.93 15.69
CA ALA A 51 2.51 16.51 16.87
C ALA A 51 3.43 16.61 18.09
N TYR A 52 4.56 15.90 18.12
CA TYR A 52 5.46 15.84 19.27
C TYR A 52 6.95 15.68 18.90
N ASP A 53 7.29 15.67 17.62
CA ASP A 53 8.66 15.66 17.11
C ASP A 53 8.77 16.55 15.86
N GLU A 54 9.44 17.69 16.02
CA GLU A 54 9.66 18.68 14.97
C GLU A 54 10.58 18.17 13.85
N ASP A 55 11.37 17.11 14.09
CA ASP A 55 12.28 16.55 13.08
C ASP A 55 11.56 15.65 12.05
N GLY A 56 10.33 15.20 12.32
CA GLY A 56 9.64 14.18 11.53
C GLY A 56 9.48 14.56 10.05
N GLU A 57 9.04 15.79 9.77
CA GLU A 57 8.89 16.30 8.41
C GLU A 57 10.24 16.44 7.70
N ARG A 58 11.25 17.02 8.38
CA ARG A 58 12.60 17.18 7.85
C ARG A 58 13.23 15.84 7.48
N LEU A 59 13.17 14.86 8.38
CA LEU A 59 13.72 13.52 8.14
C LEU A 59 13.01 12.81 6.98
N GLN A 60 11.71 13.01 6.81
CA GLN A 60 10.99 12.43 5.68
C GLN A 60 11.41 13.08 4.36
N ALA A 61 11.60 14.40 4.33
CA ALA A 61 12.12 15.10 3.17
C ALA A 61 13.54 14.63 2.81
N GLU A 62 14.41 14.43 3.80
CA GLU A 62 15.74 13.85 3.62
C GLU A 62 15.68 12.42 3.08
N LEU A 63 14.76 11.60 3.56
CA LEU A 63 14.55 10.24 3.06
C LEU A 63 14.14 10.23 1.57
N VAL A 64 13.19 11.09 1.18
CA VAL A 64 12.75 11.20 -0.22
C VAL A 64 13.89 11.71 -1.10
N ALA A 65 14.66 12.70 -0.63
CA ALA A 65 15.82 13.19 -1.34
C ALA A 65 16.91 12.12 -1.51
N ALA A 66 17.15 11.31 -0.48
CA ALA A 66 18.09 10.19 -0.51
C ALA A 66 17.66 9.10 -1.50
N ALA A 67 16.36 8.82 -1.62
CA ALA A 67 15.83 7.85 -2.58
C ALA A 67 15.95 8.35 -4.04
N GLY A 68 15.79 9.65 -4.27
CA GLY A 68 15.86 10.23 -5.61
C GLY A 68 14.81 9.61 -6.54
N GLN A 69 15.26 8.94 -7.61
CA GLN A 69 14.39 8.24 -8.56
C GLN A 69 14.13 6.78 -8.20
N MET A 70 14.85 6.22 -7.22
CA MET A 70 14.60 4.86 -6.75
C MET A 70 13.28 4.84 -5.98
N PRO A 71 12.32 3.98 -6.33
CA PRO A 71 11.02 3.94 -5.66
C PRO A 71 11.14 3.39 -4.24
N ILE A 72 10.51 4.09 -3.30
CA ILE A 72 10.36 3.64 -1.91
C ILE A 72 8.90 3.51 -1.50
N ILE A 73 8.61 2.49 -0.70
CA ILE A 73 7.33 2.29 -0.03
C ILE A 73 7.49 2.64 1.45
N GLY A 74 6.52 3.38 1.99
CA GLY A 74 6.56 3.89 3.36
C GLY A 74 7.01 5.36 3.43
N PRO A 75 7.76 5.77 4.47
CA PRO A 75 8.21 4.96 5.61
C PRO A 75 7.03 4.55 6.52
N ASN A 76 7.34 4.02 7.72
CA ASN A 76 6.35 3.59 8.70
C ASN A 76 5.35 2.56 8.12
N CYS A 77 5.88 1.50 7.53
CA CYS A 77 5.08 0.48 6.85
C CYS A 77 5.69 -0.91 7.03
N TYR A 78 4.87 -1.96 7.10
CA TYR A 78 5.41 -3.32 7.15
C TYR A 78 5.95 -3.78 5.78
N GLY A 79 5.44 -3.24 4.67
CA GLY A 79 5.96 -3.47 3.33
C GLY A 79 5.04 -4.33 2.46
N LEU A 80 5.61 -5.37 1.87
CA LEU A 80 5.00 -6.19 0.82
C LEU A 80 5.12 -7.68 1.15
N ILE A 81 4.01 -8.38 0.98
CA ILE A 81 3.95 -9.83 0.87
C ILE A 81 3.46 -10.19 -0.53
N ASN A 82 4.32 -10.85 -1.31
CA ASN A 82 3.97 -11.44 -2.61
C ASN A 82 3.78 -12.96 -2.43
N TYR A 83 2.53 -13.38 -2.28
CA TYR A 83 2.17 -14.79 -2.17
C TYR A 83 2.20 -15.52 -3.53
N ALA A 84 2.28 -14.80 -4.65
CA ALA A 84 2.40 -15.42 -5.95
C ALA A 84 3.82 -15.98 -6.17
N ASP A 85 4.84 -15.17 -5.90
CA ASP A 85 6.25 -15.53 -6.09
C ASP A 85 6.95 -16.02 -4.82
N GLY A 86 6.32 -15.84 -3.66
CA GLY A 86 6.92 -16.18 -2.36
C GLY A 86 8.00 -15.19 -1.91
N ALA A 87 7.90 -13.93 -2.33
CA ALA A 87 8.83 -12.87 -1.94
C ALA A 87 8.24 -12.02 -0.81
N LEU A 88 8.97 -11.88 0.29
CA LEU A 88 8.52 -11.20 1.51
C LEU A 88 9.50 -10.08 1.87
N LEU A 89 9.03 -8.83 1.77
CA LEU A 89 9.70 -7.64 2.30
C LEU A 89 8.85 -7.16 3.49
N TRP A 90 8.95 -7.89 4.59
CA TRP A 90 7.99 -7.84 5.69
C TRP A 90 8.65 -8.23 7.03
N PRO A 91 8.37 -7.52 8.14
CA PRO A 91 9.09 -7.69 9.41
C PRO A 91 8.55 -8.79 10.33
N ASP A 92 7.32 -9.28 10.11
CA ASP A 92 6.56 -10.01 11.13
C ASP A 92 5.94 -11.33 10.60
N GLN A 93 5.38 -12.16 11.47
CA GLN A 93 4.65 -13.35 11.06
C GLN A 93 3.38 -12.99 10.32
N HIS A 94 3.08 -13.73 9.25
CA HIS A 94 1.83 -13.60 8.48
C HIS A 94 1.09 -14.94 8.41
N GLY A 95 -0.23 -14.88 8.24
CA GLY A 95 -1.07 -16.09 8.19
C GLY A 95 -1.41 -16.61 6.80
N GLY A 96 -0.98 -15.90 5.75
CA GLY A 96 -1.30 -16.28 4.38
C GLY A 96 -0.45 -17.44 3.86
N ILE A 97 -0.91 -18.02 2.76
CA ILE A 97 -0.31 -19.20 2.11
C ILE A 97 0.04 -18.80 0.68
N ARG A 98 1.18 -19.29 0.18
CA ARG A 98 1.59 -19.09 -1.21
C ARG A 98 0.50 -19.60 -2.15
N LEU A 99 0.24 -18.88 -3.24
CA LEU A 99 -0.65 -19.37 -4.29
C LEU A 99 -0.10 -20.69 -4.85
N ALA A 100 -1.02 -21.61 -5.17
CA ALA A 100 -0.66 -22.80 -5.94
C ALA A 100 -0.17 -22.39 -7.33
N GLU A 101 0.53 -23.29 -8.02
CA GLU A 101 0.96 -23.07 -9.41
C GLU A 101 -0.25 -22.76 -10.30
N GLY A 102 -0.15 -21.69 -11.11
CA GLY A 102 -1.26 -21.17 -11.91
C GLY A 102 -2.40 -20.53 -11.10
N GLY A 103 -2.27 -20.47 -9.77
CA GLY A 103 -3.24 -19.87 -8.87
C GLY A 103 -3.32 -18.35 -9.03
N LYS A 104 -4.50 -17.81 -8.69
CA LYS A 104 -4.79 -16.38 -8.68
C LYS A 104 -5.32 -15.98 -7.32
N GLY A 105 -5.30 -14.69 -7.02
CA GLY A 105 -5.83 -14.15 -5.78
C GLY A 105 -6.13 -12.66 -5.91
N VAL A 106 -6.59 -12.08 -4.82
CA VAL A 106 -6.81 -10.63 -4.76
C VAL A 106 -5.52 -9.90 -4.36
N ALA A 107 -5.40 -8.64 -4.75
CA ALA A 107 -4.39 -7.73 -4.20
C ALA A 107 -5.05 -6.87 -3.12
N ILE A 108 -4.38 -6.68 -1.98
CA ILE A 108 -4.85 -5.80 -0.90
C ILE A 108 -3.79 -4.75 -0.59
N ILE A 109 -4.17 -3.48 -0.61
CA ILE A 109 -3.32 -2.37 -0.19
C ILE A 109 -4.01 -1.64 0.96
N THR A 110 -3.24 -1.34 2.01
CA THR A 110 -3.73 -0.65 3.21
C THR A 110 -2.74 0.41 3.67
N GLN A 111 -3.22 1.52 4.20
CA GLN A 111 -2.33 2.49 4.87
C GLN A 111 -1.89 2.01 6.26
N SER A 112 -2.70 1.18 6.93
CA SER A 112 -2.40 0.65 8.26
C SER A 112 -1.74 -0.73 8.22
N SER A 113 -0.53 -0.84 8.78
CA SER A 113 0.19 -2.11 8.96
C SER A 113 -0.52 -3.06 9.91
N ASN A 114 -1.15 -2.56 10.97
CA ASN A 114 -1.89 -3.40 11.92
C ASN A 114 -3.13 -4.05 11.27
N ILE A 115 -3.86 -3.30 10.43
CA ILE A 115 -4.96 -3.89 9.65
C ILE A 115 -4.43 -4.93 8.67
N ALA A 116 -3.29 -4.64 8.02
CA ALA A 116 -2.65 -5.53 7.07
C ALA A 116 -2.30 -6.89 7.66
N ILE A 117 -1.54 -6.92 8.77
CA ILE A 117 -1.13 -8.17 9.41
C ILE A 117 -2.35 -8.99 9.85
N ASN A 118 -3.38 -8.36 10.40
CA ASN A 118 -4.61 -9.06 10.76
C ASN A 118 -5.36 -9.63 9.54
N MET A 119 -5.36 -8.92 8.41
CA MET A 119 -5.92 -9.43 7.16
C MET A 119 -5.13 -10.63 6.61
N THR A 120 -3.81 -10.70 6.82
CA THR A 120 -3.04 -11.91 6.47
C THR A 120 -3.47 -13.13 7.29
N MET A 121 -3.97 -12.93 8.51
CA MET A 121 -4.38 -13.99 9.45
C MET A 121 -5.84 -14.44 9.27
N GLN A 122 -6.52 -13.99 8.21
CA GLN A 122 -7.90 -14.36 7.93
C GLN A 122 -8.07 -15.88 7.78
N LYS A 123 -9.19 -16.41 8.31
CA LYS A 123 -9.62 -17.81 8.15
C LYS A 123 -10.87 -17.96 7.27
N ARG A 124 -11.12 -16.96 6.42
CA ARG A 124 -12.28 -16.87 5.51
C ARG A 124 -12.01 -17.52 4.15
N GLY A 125 -10.79 -18.00 3.91
CA GLY A 125 -10.41 -18.70 2.69
C GLY A 125 -10.35 -17.79 1.46
N LEU A 126 -10.06 -16.49 1.65
CA LEU A 126 -9.77 -15.57 0.56
C LEU A 126 -8.34 -15.80 0.06
N PRO A 127 -8.12 -16.19 -1.22
CA PRO A 127 -6.78 -16.24 -1.79
C PRO A 127 -6.25 -14.81 -1.99
N ILE A 128 -5.08 -14.52 -1.43
CA ILE A 128 -4.40 -13.24 -1.56
C ILE A 128 -3.16 -13.47 -2.42
N ALA A 129 -3.03 -12.74 -3.52
CA ALA A 129 -1.84 -12.75 -4.36
C ALA A 129 -0.78 -11.78 -3.83
N PHE A 130 -1.22 -10.58 -3.43
CA PHE A 130 -0.35 -9.52 -2.92
C PHE A 130 -1.00 -8.81 -1.76
N LEU A 131 -0.22 -8.50 -0.73
CA LEU A 131 -0.63 -7.61 0.34
C LEU A 131 0.47 -6.57 0.58
N MET A 132 0.10 -5.30 0.53
CA MET A 132 1.02 -4.18 0.69
C MET A 132 0.51 -3.17 1.72
N THR A 133 1.46 -2.54 2.43
CA THR A 133 1.18 -1.40 3.29
C THR A 133 1.83 -0.15 2.73
N ALA A 134 1.09 0.95 2.62
CA ALA A 134 1.59 2.20 2.07
C ALA A 134 2.31 3.09 3.12
N GLY A 135 1.96 2.93 4.40
CA GLY A 135 2.47 3.77 5.49
C GLY A 135 2.24 5.25 5.20
N ASN A 136 3.29 6.04 5.39
CA ASN A 136 3.23 7.50 5.21
C ASN A 136 3.09 7.93 3.74
N GLN A 137 3.37 7.06 2.75
CA GLN A 137 3.32 7.41 1.32
C GLN A 137 4.23 8.61 0.96
N ALA A 138 5.45 8.64 1.51
CA ALA A 138 6.34 9.80 1.36
C ALA A 138 6.77 10.04 -0.10
N GLN A 139 6.85 8.97 -0.91
CA GLN A 139 7.20 9.05 -2.32
C GLN A 139 6.18 8.29 -3.17
N THR A 140 6.03 6.98 -2.95
CA THR A 140 5.06 6.15 -3.68
C THR A 140 3.71 6.16 -2.97
N GLY A 141 2.70 6.70 -3.65
CA GLY A 141 1.32 6.76 -3.15
C GLY A 141 0.54 5.46 -3.34
N LEU A 142 -0.52 5.28 -2.55
CA LEU A 142 -1.42 4.12 -2.64
C LEU A 142 -1.99 3.93 -4.04
N SER A 143 -2.32 5.03 -4.75
CA SER A 143 -2.87 4.94 -6.11
C SER A 143 -1.85 4.43 -7.13
N GLU A 144 -0.57 4.76 -6.96
CA GLU A 144 0.53 4.29 -7.80
C GLU A 144 0.86 2.82 -7.52
N MET A 145 0.93 2.44 -6.23
CA MET A 145 1.08 1.03 -5.84
C MET A 145 -0.04 0.15 -6.43
N ALA A 146 -1.27 0.66 -6.37
CA ALA A 146 -2.45 0.00 -6.94
C ALA A 146 -2.37 -0.16 -8.46
N LEU A 147 -1.91 0.87 -9.16
CA LEU A 147 -1.69 0.84 -10.61
C LEU A 147 -0.64 -0.20 -11.00
N GLY A 148 0.45 -0.32 -10.24
CA GLY A 148 1.45 -1.36 -10.49
C GLY A 148 0.90 -2.77 -10.29
N LEU A 149 0.23 -3.02 -9.15
CA LEU A 149 -0.26 -4.35 -8.81
C LEU A 149 -1.41 -4.84 -9.70
N ILE A 150 -2.29 -3.94 -10.15
CA ILE A 150 -3.47 -4.35 -10.93
C ILE A 150 -3.10 -4.92 -12.30
N GLU A 151 -1.91 -4.64 -12.82
CA GLU A 151 -1.43 -5.20 -14.09
C GLU A 151 -1.17 -6.71 -14.00
N ASP A 152 -0.76 -7.23 -12.83
CA ASP A 152 -0.37 -8.64 -12.68
C ASP A 152 -1.56 -9.57 -12.96
N GLU A 153 -1.43 -10.49 -13.91
CA GLU A 153 -2.50 -11.39 -14.37
C GLU A 153 -2.99 -12.36 -13.28
N ARG A 154 -2.23 -12.52 -12.20
CA ARG A 154 -2.56 -13.33 -11.02
C ARG A 154 -3.46 -12.57 -10.04
N VAL A 155 -3.61 -11.25 -10.22
CA VAL A 155 -4.57 -10.42 -9.49
C VAL A 155 -5.94 -10.47 -10.16
N THR A 156 -6.96 -10.89 -9.41
CA THR A 156 -8.36 -10.94 -9.90
C THR A 156 -9.17 -9.71 -9.54
N SER A 157 -8.86 -9.08 -8.42
CA SER A 157 -9.53 -7.88 -7.91
C SER A 157 -8.62 -7.16 -6.92
N LEU A 158 -8.91 -5.88 -6.68
CA LEU A 158 -8.12 -5.03 -5.81
C LEU A 158 -8.94 -4.58 -4.60
N GLY A 159 -8.38 -4.74 -3.41
CA GLY A 159 -8.91 -4.21 -2.16
C GLY A 159 -8.08 -3.04 -1.67
N LEU A 160 -8.72 -1.90 -1.39
CA LEU A 160 -8.07 -0.71 -0.85
C LEU A 160 -8.65 -0.34 0.52
N HIS A 161 -7.82 -0.37 1.56
CA HIS A 161 -8.14 0.23 2.85
C HIS A 161 -7.55 1.64 2.90
N ILE A 162 -8.44 2.64 2.93
CA ILE A 162 -8.11 4.05 2.66
C ILE A 162 -8.42 4.89 3.89
N GLU A 163 -7.39 5.49 4.47
CA GLU A 163 -7.49 6.54 5.48
C GLU A 163 -7.57 7.91 4.80
N ALA A 164 -6.74 8.14 3.78
CA ALA A 164 -6.74 9.36 2.97
C ALA A 164 -6.42 9.04 1.51
N PHE A 165 -6.99 9.81 0.59
CA PHE A 165 -6.63 9.72 -0.83
C PHE A 165 -5.33 10.51 -1.05
N ASP A 166 -4.36 9.87 -1.69
CA ASP A 166 -3.08 10.47 -2.11
C ASP A 166 -3.24 11.38 -3.33
N SER A 167 -4.01 10.94 -4.33
CA SER A 167 -4.16 11.63 -5.60
C SER A 167 -5.49 11.35 -6.28
N VAL A 168 -6.27 12.41 -6.57
CA VAL A 168 -7.50 12.29 -7.36
C VAL A 168 -7.21 11.73 -8.75
N ALA A 169 -6.22 12.30 -9.45
CA ALA A 169 -5.83 11.87 -10.78
C ALA A 169 -5.23 10.45 -10.77
N GLY A 170 -4.52 10.06 -9.71
CA GLY A 170 -4.04 8.70 -9.50
C GLY A 170 -5.19 7.69 -9.44
N PHE A 171 -6.18 7.96 -8.60
CA PHE A 171 -7.37 7.12 -8.48
C PHE A 171 -8.24 7.08 -9.74
N GLU A 172 -8.32 8.18 -10.50
CA GLU A 172 -9.00 8.20 -11.80
C GLU A 172 -8.32 7.30 -12.83
N ARG A 173 -6.98 7.36 -12.92
CA ARG A 173 -6.19 6.45 -13.76
C ARG A 173 -6.36 5.00 -13.32
N LEU A 174 -6.26 4.73 -12.02
CA LEU A 174 -6.47 3.40 -11.46
C LEU A 174 -7.85 2.84 -11.82
N ALA A 175 -8.92 3.63 -11.62
CA ALA A 175 -10.27 3.19 -11.93
C ALA A 175 -10.46 2.92 -13.42
N ALA A 176 -9.90 3.76 -14.30
CA ALA A 176 -9.92 3.53 -15.74
C ALA A 176 -9.21 2.22 -16.11
N ARG A 177 -8.01 2.01 -15.58
CA ARG A 177 -7.21 0.83 -15.89
C ARG A 177 -7.84 -0.46 -15.37
N ALA A 178 -8.39 -0.42 -14.16
CA ALA A 178 -9.13 -1.53 -13.57
C ALA A 178 -10.29 -2.01 -14.45
N ARG A 179 -11.00 -1.08 -15.09
CA ARG A 179 -12.10 -1.40 -16.01
C ARG A 179 -11.62 -2.04 -17.30
N GLU A 180 -10.56 -1.50 -17.90
CA GLU A 180 -9.94 -2.08 -19.10
C GLU A 180 -9.52 -3.53 -18.85
N LEU A 181 -8.92 -3.78 -17.68
CA LEU A 181 -8.47 -5.10 -17.25
C LEU A 181 -9.59 -5.99 -16.69
N LYS A 182 -10.80 -5.45 -16.52
CA LYS A 182 -11.95 -6.13 -15.91
C LYS A 182 -11.66 -6.65 -14.49
N LYS A 183 -10.83 -5.93 -13.72
CA LYS A 183 -10.43 -6.25 -12.34
C LYS A 183 -11.10 -5.27 -11.37
N PRO A 184 -12.23 -5.65 -10.73
CA PRO A 184 -12.99 -4.73 -9.89
C PRO A 184 -12.22 -4.31 -8.63
N ILE A 185 -12.53 -3.09 -8.15
CA ILE A 185 -11.93 -2.51 -6.94
C ILE A 185 -12.98 -2.41 -5.84
N ILE A 186 -12.63 -2.87 -4.64
CA ILE A 186 -13.37 -2.63 -3.39
C ILE A 186 -12.58 -1.67 -2.52
N ALA A 187 -13.23 -0.62 -2.02
CA ALA A 187 -12.65 0.32 -1.08
C ALA A 187 -13.31 0.22 0.31
N MET A 188 -12.49 0.24 1.35
CA MET A 188 -12.91 0.46 2.74
C MET A 188 -12.33 1.78 3.21
N LYS A 189 -13.13 2.86 3.12
CA LYS A 189 -12.75 4.20 3.60
C LYS A 189 -13.02 4.31 5.10
N VAL A 190 -11.96 4.52 5.88
CA VAL A 190 -12.00 4.68 7.35
C VAL A 190 -11.76 6.15 7.75
N GLY A 191 -11.79 6.47 9.06
CA GLY A 191 -11.62 7.83 9.56
C GLY A 191 -12.90 8.69 9.53
N ARG A 192 -14.07 8.08 9.80
CA ARG A 192 -15.40 8.72 9.65
C ARG A 192 -15.77 9.69 10.78
N SER A 193 -15.04 9.71 11.90
CA SER A 193 -15.39 10.49 13.09
C SER A 193 -14.66 11.84 13.13
N GLU A 194 -15.29 12.84 13.74
CA GLU A 194 -14.72 14.17 13.96
C GLU A 194 -13.37 14.11 14.71
N GLN A 195 -13.19 13.12 15.60
CA GLN A 195 -11.92 12.86 16.29
C GLN A 195 -10.82 12.27 15.39
N ALA A 196 -11.17 11.45 14.40
CA ALA A 196 -10.20 10.98 13.39
C ALA A 196 -9.81 12.09 12.41
N ARG A 197 -10.70 13.07 12.20
CA ARG A 197 -10.51 14.23 11.32
C ARG A 197 -9.43 15.21 11.81
N GLN A 198 -9.24 15.30 13.13
CA GLN A 198 -8.21 16.13 13.78
C GLN A 198 -6.80 15.56 13.66
N ALA A 199 -6.66 14.26 13.36
CA ALA A 199 -5.37 13.56 13.27
C ALA A 199 -4.80 13.48 11.84
N THR A 200 -5.44 14.12 10.85
CA THR A 200 -5.01 14.07 9.44
C THR A 200 -5.12 15.46 8.82
N VAL A 201 -4.06 16.26 8.94
CA VAL A 201 -3.98 17.61 8.35
C VAL A 201 -2.96 17.61 7.22
N SER A 202 -3.42 17.63 5.97
CA SER A 202 -2.61 18.00 4.80
C SER A 202 -3.50 18.57 3.69
N HIS A 203 -2.88 19.16 2.66
CA HIS A 203 -3.50 19.93 1.56
C HIS A 203 -4.65 19.22 0.77
N THR A 204 -4.90 17.92 0.98
CA THR A 204 -6.05 17.14 0.46
C THR A 204 -7.33 17.23 1.31
N ALA A 205 -7.37 18.17 2.26
CA ALA A 205 -8.40 18.34 3.30
C ALA A 205 -9.89 18.30 2.84
N SER A 206 -10.22 18.63 1.59
CA SER A 206 -11.62 18.67 1.13
C SER A 206 -12.23 17.29 0.83
N LEU A 207 -11.45 16.36 0.27
CA LEU A 207 -11.90 14.98 0.00
C LEU A 207 -11.71 14.07 1.21
N ALA A 208 -10.68 14.32 2.02
CA ALA A 208 -10.44 13.63 3.28
C ALA A 208 -11.47 14.02 4.36
N GLY A 209 -11.98 15.27 4.35
CA GLY A 209 -12.78 15.82 5.44
C GLY A 209 -14.30 15.56 5.40
N SER A 210 -14.87 15.07 4.29
CA SER A 210 -16.31 14.77 4.18
C SER A 210 -16.54 13.34 3.70
N ASP A 211 -17.17 12.52 4.54
CA ASP A 211 -17.58 11.15 4.19
C ASP A 211 -18.44 11.11 2.93
N ALA A 212 -19.26 12.15 2.73
CA ALA A 212 -20.08 12.34 1.55
C ALA A 212 -19.23 12.60 0.29
N ALA A 213 -18.19 13.43 0.40
CA ALA A 213 -17.28 13.70 -0.73
C ALA A 213 -16.48 12.44 -1.12
N SER A 214 -15.94 11.74 -0.13
CA SER A 214 -15.27 10.44 -0.33
C SER A 214 -16.20 9.41 -0.98
N GLY A 215 -17.45 9.30 -0.51
CA GLY A 215 -18.45 8.41 -1.08
C GLY A 215 -18.84 8.77 -2.51
N ALA A 216 -19.06 10.06 -2.79
CA ALA A 216 -19.36 10.55 -4.13
C ALA A 216 -18.19 10.30 -5.10
N PHE A 217 -16.96 10.50 -4.63
CA PHE A 217 -15.76 10.24 -5.43
C PHE A 217 -15.63 8.75 -5.79
N LEU A 218 -15.70 7.84 -4.82
CA LEU A 218 -15.65 6.41 -5.08
C LEU A 218 -16.78 5.95 -6.00
N LYS A 219 -18.00 6.47 -5.79
CA LYS A 219 -19.16 6.21 -6.66
C LYS A 219 -18.92 6.67 -8.10
N ARG A 220 -18.36 7.87 -8.30
CA ARG A 220 -18.01 8.41 -9.62
C ARG A 220 -16.98 7.54 -10.33
N LEU A 221 -16.06 6.93 -9.58
CA LEU A 221 -15.05 6.02 -10.12
C LEU A 221 -15.56 4.59 -10.38
N GLY A 222 -16.79 4.26 -9.97
CA GLY A 222 -17.29 2.88 -10.04
C GLY A 222 -16.61 1.94 -9.04
N ILE A 223 -16.03 2.48 -7.97
CA ILE A 223 -15.39 1.70 -6.90
C ILE A 223 -16.42 1.42 -5.82
N ALA A 224 -16.68 0.13 -5.57
CA ALA A 224 -17.63 -0.27 -4.54
C ALA A 224 -17.04 0.01 -3.15
N ARG A 225 -17.85 0.58 -2.27
CA ARG A 225 -17.45 0.91 -0.90
C ARG A 225 -18.09 -0.05 0.09
N VAL A 226 -17.31 -0.53 1.04
CA VAL A 226 -17.76 -1.29 2.22
C VAL A 226 -17.33 -0.59 3.50
N ASP A 227 -17.90 -0.98 4.63
CA ASP A 227 -17.77 -0.28 5.92
C ASP A 227 -17.13 -1.14 7.03
N SER A 228 -16.80 -2.40 6.75
CA SER A 228 -16.21 -3.31 7.73
C SER A 228 -15.23 -4.29 7.09
N ILE A 229 -14.23 -4.73 7.87
CA ILE A 229 -13.23 -5.72 7.43
C ILE A 229 -13.89 -7.04 6.99
N PRO A 230 -14.90 -7.60 7.70
CA PRO A 230 -15.62 -8.78 7.21
C PRO A 230 -16.26 -8.55 5.84
N ALA A 231 -16.98 -7.45 5.65
CA ALA A 231 -17.61 -7.14 4.36
C ALA A 231 -16.57 -6.95 3.26
N PHE A 232 -15.42 -6.33 3.57
CA PHE A 232 -14.30 -6.16 2.66
C PHE A 232 -13.72 -7.50 2.17
N ILE A 233 -13.44 -8.42 3.10
CA ILE A 233 -12.91 -9.73 2.75
C ILE A 233 -13.93 -10.55 1.96
N GLU A 234 -15.20 -10.55 2.35
CA GLU A 234 -16.25 -11.30 1.64
C GLU A 234 -16.55 -10.72 0.25
N ALA A 235 -16.56 -9.40 0.09
CA ALA A 235 -16.74 -8.76 -1.21
C ALA A 235 -15.57 -9.09 -2.17
N LEU A 236 -14.33 -9.06 -1.67
CA LEU A 236 -13.17 -9.47 -2.44
C LEU A 236 -13.24 -10.95 -2.83
N LYS A 237 -13.67 -11.82 -1.91
CA LYS A 237 -13.85 -13.25 -2.16
C LYS A 237 -14.90 -13.51 -3.23
N LEU A 238 -16.04 -12.82 -3.16
CA LEU A 238 -17.08 -12.91 -4.18
C LEU A 238 -16.51 -12.55 -5.55
N LEU A 239 -15.86 -11.39 -5.67
CA LEU A 239 -15.30 -10.91 -6.94
C LEU A 239 -14.13 -11.75 -7.46
N HIS A 240 -13.35 -12.37 -6.57
CA HIS A 240 -12.32 -13.34 -6.96
C HIS A 240 -12.94 -14.55 -7.69
N ILE A 241 -14.09 -15.03 -7.21
CA ILE A 241 -14.79 -16.20 -7.77
C ILE A 241 -15.60 -15.82 -9.02
N THR A 242 -16.36 -14.73 -8.94
CA THR A 242 -17.34 -14.38 -9.99
C THR A 242 -16.76 -13.49 -11.08
N GLY A 243 -15.62 -12.84 -10.82
CA GLY A 243 -15.16 -11.74 -11.64
C GLY A 243 -16.05 -10.49 -11.49
N PRO A 244 -15.93 -9.51 -12.40
CA PRO A 244 -16.74 -8.30 -12.36
C PRO A 244 -18.23 -8.60 -12.55
N LEU A 245 -19.08 -7.84 -11.86
CA LEU A 245 -20.53 -7.98 -11.95
C LEU A 245 -21.09 -7.38 -13.27
N PRO A 246 -22.27 -7.84 -13.72
CA PRO A 246 -22.96 -7.23 -14.85
C PRO A 246 -23.12 -5.71 -14.65
N GLY A 247 -22.69 -4.93 -15.62
CA GLY A 247 -22.75 -3.46 -15.56
C GLY A 247 -21.52 -2.80 -14.91
N TYR A 248 -20.48 -3.55 -14.57
CA TYR A 248 -19.16 -2.96 -14.29
C TYR A 248 -18.67 -2.22 -15.53
N LYS A 249 -18.65 -0.89 -15.44
CA LYS A 249 -18.39 0.06 -16.52
C LYS A 249 -17.49 1.17 -16.03
#